data_AF-A0A5B7BM95-F1
#
_entry.id   AF-A0A5B7BM95-F1
#
_cell.length_a   1.000
_cell.length_b   1.000
_cell.length_c   1.000
_cell.angle_alpha   90.00
_cell.angle_beta   90.00
_cell.angle_gamma   90.00
#
_symmetry.space_group_name_H-M   'P 1'
#
loop_
_entity.id
_entity.type
_entity.pdbx_description
1 polymer ?
#
loop_
_entity_poly.entity_id
_entity_poly.type
_entity_poly.pdbx_seq_one_letter_code
_entity_poly.pdbx_strand_id
1 'polypeptide(L)'
;MSPAPPPPPPSPPPLPPPITESSNLNHPSNSYRHHLHKKPTSLPDFILTAFSLFIIFSSSSKPNNLLYKFPPPLCFPQNPRRFFRNPIMSQTNRKNPNHHFATPQSLSEWLRPRLPSDSFASWGVKPGTKNVHNLWLELSEGETSLADSTPPVRTVDVVIVRIIRKDGRVLVESHQELSDGTVRNRSRPLSEKMKPGETVEAAVVRAVKEELGSIIWGSSGNCDASGILRIVPNSYTKKVEERVSASYPGLPACYVLHSVDAQMDGLPDSEFCTEEGEEYEDSDEKKVADKAISCKKHYWKWVDSDSV
;
A
#
# COMPACT_ATOMS: atom_id res chain seq x y z
N MET A 1 0.49 -59.42 -44.69
CA MET A 1 -0.63 -59.14 -43.77
C MET A 1 -0.75 -57.64 -43.64
N SER A 2 -1.75 -57.05 -44.29
CA SER A 2 -2.00 -55.60 -44.21
C SER A 2 -2.83 -55.28 -42.96
N PRO A 3 -2.54 -54.18 -42.24
CA PRO A 3 -3.29 -53.83 -41.04
C PRO A 3 -4.70 -53.37 -41.40
N ALA A 4 -5.68 -53.74 -40.58
CA ALA A 4 -7.08 -53.38 -40.75
C ALA A 4 -7.30 -51.86 -40.52
N PRO A 5 -8.24 -51.23 -41.25
CA PRO A 5 -8.52 -49.81 -41.08
C PRO A 5 -9.21 -49.53 -39.73
N PRO A 6 -8.99 -48.33 -39.16
CA PRO A 6 -9.58 -47.95 -37.88
C PRO A 6 -11.11 -47.72 -37.97
N PRO A 7 -11.84 -47.91 -36.87
CA PRO A 7 -13.28 -47.72 -36.82
C PRO A 7 -13.68 -46.24 -36.94
N PRO A 8 -14.89 -45.96 -37.46
CA PRO A 8 -15.39 -44.59 -37.60
C PRO A 8 -15.69 -43.95 -36.23
N PRO A 9 -15.63 -42.60 -36.13
CA PRO A 9 -15.89 -41.88 -34.89
C PRO A 9 -17.38 -41.93 -34.49
N PRO A 10 -17.69 -41.81 -33.18
CA PRO A 10 -19.05 -41.82 -32.68
C PRO A 10 -19.85 -40.57 -33.08
N SER A 11 -21.15 -40.75 -33.27
CA SER A 11 -22.08 -39.68 -33.66
C SER A 11 -22.29 -38.66 -32.52
N PRO A 12 -22.48 -37.36 -32.83
CA PRO A 12 -22.69 -36.34 -31.82
C PRO A 12 -24.08 -36.47 -31.14
N PRO A 13 -24.22 -36.01 -29.88
CA PRO A 13 -25.47 -36.05 -29.14
C PRO A 13 -26.52 -35.07 -29.71
N PRO A 14 -27.82 -35.36 -29.54
CA PRO A 14 -28.90 -34.50 -30.03
C PRO A 14 -28.96 -33.15 -29.29
N LEU A 15 -29.28 -32.09 -30.02
CA LEU A 15 -29.46 -30.73 -29.49
C LEU A 15 -30.69 -30.63 -28.57
N PRO A 16 -30.65 -29.82 -27.49
CA PRO A 16 -31.81 -29.55 -26.65
C PRO A 16 -32.85 -28.65 -27.34
N PRO A 17 -34.15 -28.78 -27.00
CA PRO A 17 -35.21 -27.97 -27.60
C PRO A 17 -35.19 -26.51 -27.09
N PRO A 18 -35.68 -25.54 -27.90
CA PRO A 18 -35.68 -24.13 -27.53
C PRO A 18 -36.76 -23.80 -26.48
N ILE A 19 -36.37 -23.03 -25.45
CA ILE A 19 -37.26 -22.55 -24.38
C ILE A 19 -37.98 -21.30 -24.89
N THR A 20 -39.31 -21.34 -24.84
CA THR A 20 -40.21 -20.24 -25.22
C THR A 20 -40.57 -19.44 -23.96
N GLU A 21 -40.35 -18.12 -23.99
CA GLU A 21 -40.79 -17.20 -22.93
C GLU A 21 -42.32 -17.04 -22.94
N SER A 22 -42.93 -16.97 -21.76
CA SER A 22 -44.34 -16.59 -21.60
C SER A 22 -44.55 -15.84 -20.28
N SER A 23 -45.03 -14.61 -20.41
CA SER A 23 -45.47 -13.65 -19.41
C SER A 23 -46.80 -14.01 -18.74
N ASN A 24 -46.97 -13.77 -17.42
CA ASN A 24 -47.96 -12.83 -16.83
C ASN A 24 -48.28 -13.04 -15.31
N LEU A 25 -48.20 -11.91 -14.58
CA LEU A 25 -49.11 -11.31 -13.57
C LEU A 25 -49.64 -12.05 -12.30
N ASN A 26 -49.25 -11.48 -11.14
CA ASN A 26 -49.99 -11.06 -9.92
C ASN A 26 -51.13 -11.92 -9.28
N HIS A 27 -50.99 -12.29 -7.99
CA HIS A 27 -51.51 -11.62 -6.76
C HIS A 27 -51.65 -12.65 -5.56
N PRO A 28 -52.04 -12.29 -4.31
CA PRO A 28 -51.24 -12.54 -3.09
C PRO A 28 -51.90 -13.47 -2.04
N SER A 29 -51.15 -14.00 -1.06
CA SER A 29 -51.58 -14.10 0.36
C SER A 29 -50.57 -14.77 1.31
N ASN A 30 -50.32 -14.06 2.41
CA ASN A 30 -50.05 -14.44 3.81
C ASN A 30 -49.22 -15.68 4.24
N SER A 31 -48.21 -15.34 5.06
CA SER A 31 -47.80 -15.92 6.37
C SER A 31 -47.41 -17.40 6.42
N TYR A 32 -46.16 -17.69 6.80
CA TYR A 32 -45.84 -18.32 8.09
C TYR A 32 -44.34 -18.14 8.41
N ARG A 33 -44.06 -17.73 9.65
CA ARG A 33 -42.73 -17.70 10.28
C ARG A 33 -42.13 -19.10 10.33
N HIS A 34 -40.91 -19.26 9.82
CA HIS A 34 -39.96 -20.20 10.39
C HIS A 34 -38.61 -19.53 10.58
N HIS A 35 -38.18 -19.50 11.84
CA HIS A 35 -36.82 -19.23 12.26
C HIS A 35 -35.88 -20.20 11.53
N LEU A 36 -35.09 -19.68 10.60
CA LEU A 36 -33.94 -20.39 10.06
C LEU A 36 -32.68 -19.60 10.44
N HIS A 37 -31.83 -20.23 11.24
CA HIS A 37 -30.47 -19.80 11.52
C HIS A 37 -29.78 -19.42 10.21
N LYS A 38 -29.56 -18.11 9.99
CA LYS A 38 -28.66 -17.63 8.95
C LYS A 38 -27.25 -18.03 9.35
N LYS A 39 -26.79 -19.13 8.75
CA LYS A 39 -25.38 -19.50 8.63
C LYS A 39 -24.64 -18.28 8.05
N PRO A 40 -23.46 -17.88 8.57
CA PRO A 40 -22.72 -16.78 7.99
C PRO A 40 -22.35 -17.17 6.55
N THR A 41 -22.90 -16.43 5.59
CA THR A 41 -22.46 -16.44 4.21
C THR A 41 -20.99 -16.08 4.20
N SER A 42 -20.15 -17.06 3.86
CA SER A 42 -18.76 -16.83 3.52
C SER A 42 -18.73 -15.80 2.37
N LEU A 43 -18.26 -14.60 2.69
CA LEU A 43 -17.96 -13.57 1.70
C LEU A 43 -16.94 -14.14 0.70
N PRO A 44 -17.06 -13.82 -0.60
CA PRO A 44 -16.06 -14.25 -1.56
C PRO A 44 -14.76 -13.45 -1.36
N ASP A 45 -13.64 -14.17 -1.25
CA ASP A 45 -12.26 -13.66 -1.13
C ASP A 45 -11.78 -12.92 -2.41
N PHE A 46 -12.39 -11.78 -2.75
CA PHE A 46 -11.92 -10.91 -3.84
C PHE A 46 -11.02 -9.76 -3.39
N ILE A 47 -10.71 -9.72 -2.09
CA ILE A 47 -9.85 -8.70 -1.51
C ILE A 47 -8.40 -9.04 -1.89
N LEU A 48 -7.86 -8.29 -2.85
CA LEU A 48 -6.43 -8.00 -3.08
C LEU A 48 -5.68 -8.96 -4.02
N THR A 49 -5.89 -8.80 -5.32
CA THR A 49 -4.81 -9.03 -6.28
C THR A 49 -3.89 -7.80 -6.30
N ALA A 50 -2.66 -8.02 -5.84
CA ALA A 50 -1.49 -7.19 -6.09
C ALA A 50 -1.31 -5.91 -5.24
N PHE A 51 -0.77 -6.04 -4.03
CA PHE A 51 -0.08 -4.97 -3.28
C PHE A 51 1.10 -4.37 -4.07
N SER A 52 0.93 -3.16 -4.61
CA SER A 52 2.08 -2.29 -4.89
C SER A 52 2.04 -1.31 -3.75
N LEU A 53 3.09 -1.39 -2.98
CA LEU A 53 3.24 -0.68 -1.74
C LEU A 53 4.25 0.40 -2.04
N PHE A 54 3.80 1.65 -2.11
CA PHE A 54 4.68 2.77 -2.31
C PHE A 54 5.39 3.11 -1.02
N ILE A 55 6.56 3.68 -1.22
CA ILE A 55 7.39 4.32 -0.22
C ILE A 55 7.16 5.78 -0.54
N ILE A 56 6.79 6.58 0.44
CA ILE A 56 6.89 8.03 0.28
C ILE A 56 7.44 8.60 1.58
N PHE A 57 8.47 9.43 1.45
CA PHE A 57 8.97 10.27 2.54
C PHE A 57 8.60 11.73 2.32
N SER A 58 7.89 12.32 3.28
CA SER A 58 7.94 13.76 3.55
C SER A 58 9.24 14.10 4.30
N SER A 59 10.11 14.88 3.66
CA SER A 59 11.17 15.62 4.37
C SER A 59 10.55 16.83 5.08
N SER A 60 10.73 16.93 6.39
CA SER A 60 10.40 18.15 7.15
C SER A 60 11.39 19.23 6.77
N SER A 61 10.99 20.12 5.86
CA SER A 61 11.78 21.30 5.47
C SER A 61 11.91 22.24 6.67
N LYS A 62 13.13 22.38 7.19
CA LYS A 62 13.47 23.48 8.11
C LYS A 62 13.48 24.79 7.30
N PRO A 63 12.91 25.89 7.82
CA PRO A 63 12.97 27.17 7.11
C PRO A 63 14.41 27.71 7.11
N ASN A 64 14.95 27.95 5.91
CA ASN A 64 16.19 28.69 5.72
C ASN A 64 15.94 30.17 6.05
N ASN A 65 16.36 30.61 7.23
CA ASN A 65 16.40 32.04 7.57
C ASN A 65 17.68 32.66 7.00
N LEU A 66 17.50 33.53 6.00
CA LEU A 66 18.51 34.45 5.50
C LEU A 66 18.88 35.48 6.58
N LEU A 67 20.18 35.70 6.73
CA LEU A 67 20.81 36.70 7.59
C LEU A 67 20.28 38.12 7.33
N TYR A 68 19.81 38.78 8.39
CA TYR A 68 19.94 40.24 8.53
C TYR A 68 20.57 40.58 9.89
N LYS A 69 21.44 41.58 9.83
CA LYS A 69 22.47 41.97 10.79
C LYS A 69 22.01 43.11 11.73
N PHE A 70 22.28 42.94 13.04
CA PHE A 70 22.54 43.94 14.14
C PHE A 70 21.40 44.87 14.65
N PRO A 71 21.50 45.48 15.87
CA PRO A 71 22.28 45.19 17.11
C PRO A 71 21.44 45.21 18.44
N PRO A 72 22.04 44.94 19.64
CA PRO A 72 21.37 44.85 20.97
C PRO A 72 21.51 46.19 21.78
N PRO A 73 20.93 46.43 22.99
CA PRO A 73 21.26 45.73 24.27
C PRO A 73 20.17 45.69 25.38
N LEU A 74 20.45 44.92 26.46
CA LEU A 74 20.41 45.31 27.90
C LEU A 74 20.12 44.09 28.84
N CYS A 75 21.20 43.53 29.43
CA CYS A 75 21.48 43.29 30.87
C CYS A 75 20.31 43.35 31.90
N PHE A 76 20.19 42.58 32.99
CA PHE A 76 21.04 41.78 33.92
C PHE A 76 20.05 41.04 34.93
N PRO A 77 20.43 40.38 36.05
CA PRO A 77 21.24 39.17 36.24
C PRO A 77 20.71 38.18 37.35
N GLN A 78 21.53 37.15 37.66
CA GLN A 78 21.63 36.35 38.92
C GLN A 78 20.61 35.21 39.14
N ASN A 79 20.98 33.99 39.56
CA ASN A 79 22.11 33.54 40.39
C ASN A 79 22.43 32.02 40.19
N PRO A 80 23.58 31.52 40.69
CA PRO A 80 24.21 30.26 40.33
C PRO A 80 23.91 29.11 41.32
N ARG A 81 24.11 27.85 40.91
CA ARG A 81 24.57 26.77 41.80
C ARG A 81 25.09 25.53 41.05
N ARG A 82 26.42 25.38 41.11
CA ARG A 82 27.27 24.18 41.27
C ARG A 82 27.05 22.91 40.42
N PHE A 83 28.09 22.65 39.60
CA PHE A 83 28.89 21.43 39.47
C PHE A 83 28.19 20.06 39.57
N PHE A 84 28.20 19.31 38.47
CA PHE A 84 28.88 18.00 38.41
C PHE A 84 29.44 17.76 37.00
N ARG A 85 30.78 17.67 36.93
CA ARG A 85 31.58 17.16 35.82
C ARG A 85 31.68 15.65 36.02
N ASN A 86 31.39 14.85 34.99
CA ASN A 86 31.75 13.43 34.84
C ASN A 86 31.30 12.94 33.44
N PRO A 87 31.91 11.89 32.85
CA PRO A 87 33.06 12.02 31.96
C PRO A 87 32.71 11.64 30.51
N ILE A 88 33.67 11.94 29.62
CA ILE A 88 33.79 11.40 28.26
C ILE A 88 33.59 9.88 28.31
N MET A 89 32.44 9.42 27.81
CA MET A 89 32.27 8.03 27.38
C MET A 89 32.25 8.04 25.86
N SER A 90 33.18 7.28 25.29
CA SER A 90 33.21 6.86 23.90
C SER A 90 31.80 6.63 23.37
N GLN A 91 31.37 7.47 22.42
CA GLN A 91 30.27 7.16 21.53
C GLN A 91 30.67 5.92 20.73
N THR A 92 30.37 4.74 21.29
CA THR A 92 30.22 3.56 20.47
C THR A 92 29.01 3.84 19.61
N ASN A 93 29.29 4.13 18.33
CA ASN A 93 28.32 4.11 17.25
C ASN A 93 27.50 2.82 17.38
N ARG A 94 26.33 2.91 18.02
CA ARG A 94 25.31 1.86 17.95
C ARG A 94 24.79 1.90 16.52
N LYS A 95 25.51 1.23 15.62
CA LYS A 95 25.00 0.90 14.29
C LYS A 95 23.64 0.26 14.50
N ASN A 96 22.60 0.81 13.88
CA ASN A 96 21.31 0.13 13.81
C ASN A 96 21.57 -1.30 13.31
N PRO A 97 21.09 -2.34 14.01
CA PRO A 97 21.29 -3.73 13.60
C PRO A 97 20.51 -4.11 12.32
N ASN A 98 19.84 -3.16 11.67
CA ASN A 98 18.84 -3.42 10.63
C ASN A 98 19.38 -3.49 9.20
N HIS A 99 20.66 -3.18 8.93
CA HIS A 99 21.21 -3.36 7.59
C HIS A 99 21.73 -4.79 7.39
N HIS A 100 20.81 -5.74 7.20
CA HIS A 100 21.16 -7.13 6.83
C HIS A 100 21.93 -7.22 5.50
N PHE A 101 21.77 -6.23 4.61
CA PHE A 101 22.39 -6.21 3.28
C PHE A 101 22.99 -4.83 3.00
N ALA A 102 24.31 -4.77 2.80
CA ALA A 102 25.03 -3.52 2.55
C ALA A 102 24.75 -2.93 1.15
N THR A 103 24.37 -3.76 0.18
CA THR A 103 24.10 -3.36 -1.21
C THR A 103 22.96 -4.18 -1.82
N PRO A 104 22.28 -3.68 -2.88
CA PRO A 104 21.33 -4.47 -3.66
C PRO A 104 21.95 -5.77 -4.21
N GLN A 105 23.24 -5.76 -4.53
CA GLN A 105 23.96 -6.94 -5.01
C GLN A 105 24.06 -8.02 -3.92
N SER A 106 24.42 -7.64 -2.68
CA SER A 106 24.48 -8.58 -1.57
C SER A 106 23.12 -9.20 -1.24
N LEU A 107 22.02 -8.44 -1.39
CA LEU A 107 20.66 -8.96 -1.30
C LEU A 107 20.36 -9.95 -2.43
N SER A 108 20.72 -9.62 -3.67
CA SER A 108 20.53 -10.50 -4.84
C SER A 108 21.23 -11.85 -4.64
N GLU A 109 22.48 -11.83 -4.18
CA GLU A 109 23.28 -13.04 -3.94
C GLU A 109 22.68 -13.92 -2.84
N TRP A 110 22.11 -13.30 -1.80
CA TRP A 110 21.43 -14.03 -0.73
C TRP A 110 20.09 -14.65 -1.19
N LEU A 111 19.33 -13.96 -2.04
CA LEU A 111 18.04 -14.42 -2.56
C LEU A 111 18.16 -15.51 -3.63
N ARG A 112 19.19 -15.43 -4.49
CA ARG A 112 19.36 -16.31 -5.67
C ARG A 112 19.28 -17.81 -5.35
N PRO A 113 19.94 -18.36 -4.31
CA PRO A 113 19.82 -19.78 -3.98
C PRO A 113 18.53 -20.14 -3.24
N ARG A 114 17.70 -19.17 -2.82
CA ARG A 114 16.52 -19.38 -1.97
C ARG A 114 15.18 -19.21 -2.70
N LEU A 115 15.18 -18.63 -3.89
CA LEU A 115 13.99 -18.37 -4.69
C LEU A 115 13.99 -19.18 -6.00
N PRO A 116 12.82 -19.53 -6.57
CA PRO A 116 12.74 -20.13 -7.89
C PRO A 116 13.35 -19.20 -8.95
N SER A 117 14.29 -19.73 -9.74
CA SER A 117 15.08 -18.92 -10.70
C SER A 117 14.22 -18.17 -11.71
N ASP A 118 13.20 -18.82 -12.28
CA ASP A 118 12.30 -18.19 -13.26
C ASP A 118 11.51 -17.03 -12.65
N SER A 119 11.08 -17.18 -11.39
CA SER A 119 10.34 -16.13 -10.68
C SER A 119 11.24 -14.95 -10.33
N PHE A 120 12.45 -15.21 -9.81
CA PHE A 120 13.40 -14.18 -9.46
C PHE A 120 13.93 -13.41 -10.68
N ALA A 121 14.15 -14.10 -11.81
CA ALA A 121 14.56 -13.47 -13.06
C ALA A 121 13.50 -12.53 -13.66
N SER A 122 12.23 -12.68 -13.26
CA SER A 122 11.14 -11.83 -13.75
C SER A 122 11.08 -10.44 -13.10
N TRP A 123 11.80 -10.22 -11.99
CA TRP A 123 11.75 -8.98 -11.21
C TRP A 123 12.34 -7.80 -11.99
N GLY A 124 11.54 -6.75 -12.19
CA GLY A 124 11.92 -5.57 -12.98
C GLY A 124 11.94 -5.81 -14.50
N VAL A 125 11.58 -7.01 -14.95
CA VAL A 125 11.46 -7.35 -16.38
C VAL A 125 10.00 -7.54 -16.76
N LYS A 126 9.23 -8.25 -15.92
CA LYS A 126 7.80 -8.44 -16.14
C LYS A 126 7.03 -7.18 -15.71
N PRO A 127 6.08 -6.67 -16.53
CA PRO A 127 5.29 -5.49 -16.20
C PRO A 127 4.63 -5.58 -14.82
N GLY A 128 4.70 -4.48 -14.06
CA GLY A 128 4.12 -4.37 -12.72
C GLY A 128 4.90 -5.09 -11.61
N THR A 129 6.07 -5.69 -11.89
CA THR A 129 6.97 -6.23 -10.88
C THR A 129 8.01 -5.20 -10.45
N LYS A 130 8.40 -5.24 -9.18
CA LYS A 130 9.49 -4.45 -8.64
C LYS A 130 10.83 -5.19 -8.83
N ASN A 131 11.93 -4.47 -8.71
CA ASN A 131 13.27 -5.04 -8.86
C ASN A 131 14.00 -5.18 -7.51
N VAL A 132 15.20 -5.76 -7.52
CA VAL A 132 16.00 -5.98 -6.29
C VAL A 132 16.36 -4.67 -5.58
N HIS A 133 16.53 -3.56 -6.31
CA HIS A 133 16.81 -2.25 -5.70
C HIS A 133 15.61 -1.77 -4.89
N ASN A 134 14.39 -1.95 -5.39
CA ASN A 134 13.18 -1.64 -4.62
C ASN A 134 13.14 -2.42 -3.30
N LEU A 135 13.37 -3.75 -3.32
CA LEU A 135 13.33 -4.56 -2.11
C LEU A 135 14.46 -4.18 -1.14
N TRP A 136 15.63 -3.84 -1.67
CA TRP A 136 16.75 -3.39 -0.85
C TRP A 136 16.44 -2.07 -0.14
N LEU A 137 15.82 -1.11 -0.83
CA LEU A 137 15.37 0.16 -0.23
C LEU A 137 14.35 -0.10 0.89
N GLU A 138 13.30 -0.89 0.60
CA GLU A 138 12.27 -1.32 1.56
C GLU A 138 12.85 -1.95 2.84
N LEU A 139 13.92 -2.75 2.71
CA LEU A 139 14.61 -3.36 3.85
C LEU A 139 15.51 -2.36 4.58
N SER A 140 16.22 -1.51 3.84
CA SER A 140 17.15 -0.52 4.39
C SER A 140 16.44 0.53 5.24
N GLU A 141 15.20 0.85 4.88
CA GLU A 141 14.34 1.80 5.55
C GLU A 141 13.49 1.14 6.65
N GLY A 142 13.51 -0.19 6.75
CA GLY A 142 12.80 -0.98 7.76
C GLY A 142 11.30 -1.11 7.52
N GLU A 143 10.79 -0.69 6.38
CA GLU A 143 9.38 -0.85 6.01
C GLU A 143 8.98 -2.31 5.80
N THR A 144 9.98 -3.15 5.52
CA THR A 144 9.80 -4.59 5.35
C THR A 144 10.87 -5.35 6.09
N SER A 145 10.57 -6.59 6.44
CA SER A 145 11.56 -7.53 6.98
C SER A 145 11.53 -8.84 6.21
N LEU A 146 12.65 -9.56 6.21
CA LEU A 146 12.75 -10.91 5.65
C LEU A 146 13.04 -11.91 6.77
N ALA A 147 12.17 -12.90 6.91
CA ALA A 147 12.48 -14.08 7.71
C ALA A 147 13.53 -14.93 6.99
N ASP A 148 14.54 -15.41 7.74
CA ASP A 148 15.57 -16.33 7.22
C ASP A 148 15.02 -17.76 7.10
N SER A 149 14.07 -17.93 6.18
CA SER A 149 13.51 -19.20 5.76
C SER A 149 13.87 -19.47 4.29
N THR A 150 13.55 -20.66 3.79
CA THR A 150 13.76 -21.02 2.37
C THR A 150 12.46 -21.59 1.79
N PRO A 151 11.72 -20.82 0.96
CA PRO A 151 11.98 -19.43 0.58
C PRO A 151 11.82 -18.46 1.77
N PRO A 152 12.49 -17.28 1.74
CA PRO A 152 12.33 -16.26 2.77
C PRO A 152 10.93 -15.64 2.72
N VAL A 153 10.39 -15.24 3.87
CA VAL A 153 9.07 -14.58 3.95
C VAL A 153 9.24 -13.09 4.19
N ARG A 154 8.67 -12.27 3.30
CA ARG A 154 8.66 -10.81 3.42
C ARG A 154 7.47 -10.35 4.26
N THR A 155 7.73 -9.75 5.42
CA THR A 155 6.67 -9.18 6.26
C THR A 155 6.54 -7.68 6.00
N VAL A 156 5.29 -7.21 5.88
CA VAL A 156 4.99 -5.78 5.72
C VAL A 156 3.76 -5.38 6.52
N ASP A 157 3.88 -4.26 7.23
CA ASP A 157 2.77 -3.59 7.89
C ASP A 157 2.18 -2.55 6.94
N VAL A 158 0.86 -2.63 6.72
CA VAL A 158 0.14 -1.81 5.74
C VAL A 158 -1.07 -1.19 6.42
N VAL A 159 -1.21 0.12 6.33
CA VAL A 159 -2.43 0.83 6.70
C VAL A 159 -3.41 0.82 5.52
N ILE A 160 -4.67 0.48 5.79
CA ILE A 160 -5.77 0.54 4.83
C ILE A 160 -6.76 1.59 5.33
N VAL A 161 -6.98 2.64 4.54
CA VAL A 161 -7.89 3.73 4.88
C VAL A 161 -9.13 3.66 4.01
N ARG A 162 -10.25 3.26 4.61
CA ARG A 162 -11.55 3.33 3.96
C ARG A 162 -12.12 4.73 4.12
N ILE A 163 -11.96 5.56 3.09
CA ILE A 163 -12.57 6.88 3.05
C ILE A 163 -14.04 6.72 2.65
N ILE A 164 -14.94 7.03 3.57
CA ILE A 164 -16.39 6.86 3.44
C ILE A 164 -17.05 8.22 3.23
N ARG A 165 -17.82 8.34 2.15
CA ARG A 165 -18.61 9.53 1.82
C ARG A 165 -19.95 9.51 2.56
N LYS A 166 -20.61 10.68 2.63
CA LYS A 166 -21.91 10.86 3.32
C LYS A 166 -23.03 9.95 2.80
N ASP A 167 -22.96 9.52 1.53
CA ASP A 167 -23.90 8.59 0.90
C ASP A 167 -23.53 7.12 1.14
N GLY A 168 -22.49 6.83 1.94
CA GLY A 168 -22.03 5.49 2.27
C GLY A 168 -21.05 4.88 1.26
N ARG A 169 -20.74 5.59 0.16
CA ARG A 169 -19.77 5.09 -0.83
C ARG A 169 -18.34 5.16 -0.29
N VAL A 170 -17.51 4.24 -0.75
CA VAL A 170 -16.10 4.12 -0.37
C VAL A 170 -15.21 4.56 -1.52
N LEU A 171 -14.17 5.33 -1.21
CA LEU A 171 -13.14 5.68 -2.18
C LEU A 171 -12.23 4.50 -2.42
N VAL A 172 -12.04 4.13 -3.69
CA VAL A 172 -11.09 3.09 -4.09
C VAL A 172 -10.15 3.60 -5.16
N GLU A 173 -8.89 3.18 -5.04
CA GLU A 173 -7.90 3.26 -6.09
C GLU A 173 -8.26 2.19 -7.14
N SER A 174 -8.69 2.63 -8.32
CA SER A 174 -9.06 1.73 -9.41
C SER A 174 -7.83 1.10 -10.06
N HIS A 175 -6.87 1.95 -10.43
CA HIS A 175 -5.60 1.61 -11.05
C HIS A 175 -4.59 2.72 -10.78
N GLN A 176 -3.34 2.43 -11.09
CA GLN A 176 -2.22 3.36 -11.00
C GLN A 176 -1.32 3.24 -12.20
N GLU A 177 -0.59 4.31 -12.46
CA GLU A 177 0.43 4.40 -13.51
C GLU A 177 1.80 4.50 -12.85
N LEU A 178 2.70 3.59 -13.22
CA LEU A 178 4.07 3.53 -12.73
C LEU A 178 5.01 4.37 -13.58
N SER A 179 6.20 4.66 -13.04
CA SER A 179 7.29 5.39 -13.70
C SER A 179 7.80 4.75 -15.01
N ASP A 180 7.60 3.44 -15.19
CA ASP A 180 7.90 2.72 -16.44
C ASP A 180 6.75 2.76 -17.45
N GLY A 181 5.68 3.53 -17.16
CA GLY A 181 4.47 3.64 -17.96
C GLY A 181 3.50 2.46 -17.81
N THR A 182 3.83 1.47 -16.98
CA THR A 182 2.93 0.32 -16.78
C THR A 182 1.73 0.70 -15.92
N VAL A 183 0.55 0.21 -16.31
CA VAL A 183 -0.68 0.39 -15.54
C VAL A 183 -0.95 -0.85 -14.71
N ARG A 184 -1.29 -0.65 -13.44
CA ARG A 184 -1.60 -1.76 -12.52
C ARG A 184 -2.96 -1.56 -11.86
N ASN A 185 -3.87 -2.49 -12.09
CA ASN A 185 -5.18 -2.51 -11.45
C ASN A 185 -5.06 -2.78 -9.95
N ARG A 186 -5.92 -2.12 -9.17
CA ARG A 186 -5.88 -2.09 -7.71
C ARG A 186 -7.22 -2.47 -7.11
N SER A 187 -8.26 -1.72 -7.48
CA SER A 187 -9.65 -1.87 -7.02
C SER A 187 -9.76 -2.05 -5.50
N ARG A 188 -9.12 -1.16 -4.74
CA ARG A 188 -9.05 -1.25 -3.28
C ARG A 188 -9.01 0.11 -2.60
N PRO A 189 -9.29 0.21 -1.29
CA PRO A 189 -9.10 1.45 -0.55
C PRO A 189 -7.63 1.90 -0.56
N LEU A 190 -7.42 3.16 -0.20
CA LEU A 190 -6.09 3.74 0.02
C LEU A 190 -5.26 2.82 0.93
N SER A 191 -4.09 2.40 0.47
CA SER A 191 -3.31 1.33 1.08
C SER A 191 -1.84 1.69 1.07
N GLU A 192 -1.28 1.98 2.23
CA GLU A 192 0.07 2.54 2.35
C GLU A 192 0.92 1.75 3.35
N LYS A 193 2.23 1.61 3.09
CA LYS A 193 3.12 0.93 4.05
C LYS A 193 3.28 1.77 5.30
N MET A 194 3.36 1.11 6.44
CA MET A 194 3.71 1.77 7.69
C MET A 194 5.23 1.91 7.81
N LYS A 195 5.68 3.05 8.35
CA LYS A 195 7.09 3.26 8.69
C LYS A 195 7.45 2.61 10.03
N PRO A 196 8.74 2.29 10.27
CA PRO A 196 9.16 1.72 11.54
C PRO A 196 8.77 2.59 12.73
N GLY A 197 8.02 2.02 13.67
CA GLY A 197 7.59 2.72 14.89
C GLY A 197 6.50 3.77 14.70
N GLU A 198 5.93 3.89 13.50
CA GLU A 198 4.80 4.79 13.21
C GLU A 198 3.50 4.25 13.83
N THR A 199 2.65 5.14 14.37
CA THR A 199 1.31 4.74 14.84
C THR A 199 0.36 4.60 13.65
N VAL A 200 -0.73 3.85 13.81
CA VAL A 200 -1.73 3.70 12.75
C VAL A 200 -2.28 5.07 12.34
N GLU A 201 -2.62 5.93 13.30
CA GLU A 201 -3.16 7.26 13.03
C GLU A 201 -2.16 8.15 12.27
N ALA A 202 -0.88 8.09 12.64
CA ALA A 202 0.17 8.83 11.92
C ALA A 202 0.32 8.34 10.48
N ALA A 203 0.29 7.02 10.27
CA ALA A 203 0.32 6.41 8.95
C ALA A 203 -0.90 6.80 8.10
N VAL A 204 -2.11 6.86 8.69
CA VAL A 204 -3.34 7.31 8.01
C VAL A 204 -3.20 8.74 7.53
N VAL A 205 -2.79 9.66 8.42
CA VAL A 205 -2.62 11.09 8.08
C VAL A 205 -1.58 11.26 6.99
N ARG A 206 -0.47 10.53 7.09
CA ARG A 206 0.59 10.54 6.09
C ARG A 206 0.10 10.03 4.74
N ALA A 207 -0.54 8.87 4.69
CA ALA A 207 -1.03 8.26 3.46
C ALA A 207 -2.03 9.17 2.73
N VAL A 208 -2.98 9.76 3.47
CA VAL A 208 -3.93 10.74 2.91
C VAL A 208 -3.21 11.98 2.37
N LYS A 209 -2.23 12.50 3.11
CA LYS A 209 -1.45 13.67 2.67
C LYS A 209 -0.65 13.37 1.40
N GLU A 210 -0.02 12.21 1.33
CA GLU A 210 0.86 11.83 0.23
C GLU A 210 0.05 11.53 -1.04
N GLU A 211 -1.00 10.71 -0.94
CA GLU A 211 -1.74 10.27 -2.13
C GLU A 211 -2.87 11.22 -2.56
N LEU A 212 -3.50 11.94 -1.63
CA LEU A 212 -4.66 12.80 -1.92
C LEU A 212 -4.35 14.30 -1.74
N GLY A 213 -3.22 14.65 -1.12
CA GLY A 213 -2.89 16.02 -0.75
C GLY A 213 -2.78 16.99 -1.92
N SER A 214 -2.44 16.54 -3.13
CA SER A 214 -2.37 17.40 -4.32
C SER A 214 -3.73 18.06 -4.65
N ILE A 215 -4.83 17.35 -4.41
CA ILE A 215 -6.19 17.88 -4.63
C ILE A 215 -6.68 18.71 -3.44
N ILE A 216 -6.31 18.31 -2.22
CA ILE A 216 -6.90 18.89 -1.01
C ILE A 216 -6.12 20.13 -0.53
N TRP A 217 -4.79 20.15 -0.71
CA TRP A 217 -3.88 21.22 -0.26
C TRP A 217 -3.36 22.10 -1.40
N GLY A 218 -3.73 21.83 -2.66
CA GLY A 218 -3.12 22.36 -3.89
C GLY A 218 -3.17 23.88 -4.14
N SER A 219 -3.49 24.72 -3.14
CA SER A 219 -3.40 26.20 -3.28
C SER A 219 -3.21 26.99 -1.98
N SER A 220 -3.27 26.35 -0.80
CA SER A 220 -3.12 27.03 0.49
C SER A 220 -2.09 26.27 1.31
N GLY A 221 -0.84 26.75 1.33
CA GLY A 221 0.29 26.13 2.03
C GLY A 221 0.17 26.08 3.56
N ASN A 222 -1.03 26.26 4.11
CA ASN A 222 -1.30 26.22 5.53
C ASN A 222 -2.76 25.82 5.79
N CYS A 223 -3.09 24.55 5.58
CA CYS A 223 -4.21 23.95 6.31
C CYS A 223 -3.66 22.88 7.26
N ASP A 224 -4.29 22.77 8.41
CA ASP A 224 -4.11 21.69 9.37
C ASP A 224 -4.97 20.51 8.92
N ALA A 225 -4.36 19.34 8.72
CA ALA A 225 -5.06 18.11 8.28
C ALA A 225 -6.24 17.74 9.21
N SER A 226 -6.14 18.18 10.46
CA SER A 226 -7.07 17.93 11.56
C SER A 226 -8.52 18.36 11.29
N GLY A 227 -8.75 19.34 10.41
CA GLY A 227 -10.11 19.80 10.08
C GLY A 227 -10.81 19.01 8.97
N ILE A 228 -10.03 18.43 8.05
CA ILE A 228 -10.53 17.85 6.79
C ILE A 228 -10.65 16.33 6.89
N LEU A 229 -9.72 15.69 7.60
CA LEU A 229 -9.70 14.24 7.81
C LEU A 229 -10.24 13.90 9.20
N ARG A 230 -11.27 13.07 9.27
CA ARG A 230 -11.83 12.54 10.52
C ARG A 230 -11.73 11.03 10.54
N ILE A 231 -10.84 10.47 11.37
CA ILE A 231 -10.80 9.02 11.60
C ILE A 231 -12.03 8.64 12.44
N VAL A 232 -12.76 7.63 12.00
CA VAL A 232 -13.96 7.13 12.69
C VAL A 232 -13.51 6.41 13.97
N PRO A 233 -13.94 6.85 15.16
CA PRO A 233 -13.56 6.20 16.41
C PRO A 233 -14.00 4.74 16.43
N ASN A 234 -13.17 3.86 17.01
CA ASN A 234 -13.43 2.42 17.15
C ASN A 234 -13.63 1.65 15.83
N SER A 235 -13.20 2.20 14.69
CA SER A 235 -13.24 1.50 13.39
C SER A 235 -12.03 0.60 13.11
N TYR A 236 -10.97 0.73 13.92
CA TYR A 236 -9.72 0.01 13.69
C TYR A 236 -9.89 -1.51 13.75
N THR A 237 -9.38 -2.19 12.73
CA THR A 237 -9.27 -3.65 12.68
C THR A 237 -7.88 -4.08 12.20
N LYS A 238 -7.42 -5.22 12.72
CA LYS A 238 -6.14 -5.82 12.35
C LYS A 238 -6.37 -7.20 11.74
N LYS A 239 -5.78 -7.45 10.57
CA LYS A 239 -5.82 -8.76 9.88
C LYS A 239 -4.42 -9.13 9.42
N VAL A 240 -4.08 -10.42 9.48
CA VAL A 240 -2.83 -10.95 8.91
C VAL A 240 -3.20 -11.80 7.71
N GLU A 241 -2.53 -11.58 6.58
CA GLU A 241 -2.73 -12.33 5.34
C GLU A 241 -1.40 -12.82 4.76
N GLU A 242 -1.31 -14.12 4.49
CA GLU A 242 -0.16 -14.73 3.83
C GLU A 242 -0.49 -14.98 2.35
N ARG A 243 0.30 -14.41 1.44
CA ARG A 243 0.14 -14.57 -0.01
C ARG A 243 1.48 -14.44 -0.74
N VAL A 244 1.53 -14.84 -2.01
CA VAL A 244 2.68 -14.54 -2.86
C VAL A 244 2.67 -13.06 -3.23
N SER A 245 3.83 -12.39 -3.11
CA SER A 245 3.96 -10.99 -3.51
C SER A 245 3.79 -10.83 -5.01
N ALA A 246 2.81 -10.04 -5.45
CA ALA A 246 2.66 -9.72 -6.87
C ALA A 246 3.82 -8.86 -7.40
N SER A 247 4.39 -8.00 -6.54
CA SER A 247 5.53 -7.15 -6.89
C SER A 247 6.84 -7.93 -6.93
N TYR A 248 6.91 -9.05 -6.22
CA TYR A 248 8.07 -9.92 -6.12
C TYR A 248 7.65 -11.38 -6.34
N PRO A 249 7.34 -11.80 -7.58
CA PRO A 249 6.91 -13.17 -7.86
C PRO A 249 7.90 -14.20 -7.28
N GLY A 250 7.35 -15.26 -6.67
CA GLY A 250 8.15 -16.30 -6.01
C GLY A 250 8.60 -15.97 -4.58
N LEU A 251 8.42 -14.74 -4.10
CA LEU A 251 8.66 -14.36 -2.70
C LEU A 251 7.34 -14.39 -1.92
N PRO A 252 7.17 -15.33 -0.96
CA PRO A 252 6.05 -15.30 -0.02
C PRO A 252 6.06 -14.00 0.79
N ALA A 253 4.86 -13.51 1.11
CA ALA A 253 4.67 -12.32 1.90
C ALA A 253 3.62 -12.52 2.99
N CYS A 254 3.89 -11.95 4.16
CA CYS A 254 2.97 -11.81 5.27
C CYS A 254 2.58 -10.34 5.38
N TYR A 255 1.32 -10.01 5.11
CA TYR A 255 0.79 -8.67 5.22
C TYR A 255 0.06 -8.51 6.53
N VAL A 256 0.53 -7.56 7.34
CA VAL A 256 -0.14 -7.13 8.57
C VAL A 256 -0.98 -5.90 8.21
N LEU A 257 -2.27 -6.10 8.03
CA LEU A 257 -3.21 -5.09 7.54
C LEU A 257 -3.88 -4.38 8.73
N HIS A 258 -3.68 -3.08 8.80
CA HIS A 258 -4.26 -2.15 9.77
C HIS A 258 -5.36 -1.34 9.09
N SER A 259 -6.61 -1.76 9.18
CA SER A 259 -7.72 -1.09 8.50
C SER A 259 -8.43 -0.10 9.41
N VAL A 260 -8.72 1.09 8.91
CA VAL A 260 -9.50 2.12 9.61
C VAL A 260 -10.52 2.74 8.66
N ASP A 261 -11.61 3.24 9.24
CA ASP A 261 -12.57 4.06 8.51
C ASP A 261 -12.27 5.54 8.75
N ALA A 262 -12.40 6.34 7.70
CA ALA A 262 -12.21 7.77 7.75
C ALA A 262 -13.27 8.50 6.94
N GLN A 263 -13.57 9.73 7.33
CA GLN A 263 -14.39 10.66 6.57
C GLN A 263 -13.52 11.83 6.15
N MET A 264 -13.73 12.31 4.93
CA MET A 264 -12.94 13.40 4.38
C MET A 264 -13.82 14.38 3.62
N ASP A 265 -13.63 15.66 3.90
CA ASP A 265 -14.26 16.75 3.15
C ASP A 265 -13.33 17.23 2.01
N GLY A 266 -13.87 17.90 1.00
CA GLY A 266 -13.08 18.51 -0.08
C GLY A 266 -12.64 17.57 -1.21
N LEU A 267 -12.99 16.29 -1.17
CA LEU A 267 -12.76 15.36 -2.27
C LEU A 267 -13.80 15.54 -3.39
N PRO A 268 -13.42 15.35 -4.67
CA PRO A 268 -14.35 15.40 -5.80
C PRO A 268 -15.47 14.36 -5.70
N ASP A 269 -16.65 14.73 -6.19
CA ASP A 269 -17.82 13.85 -6.21
C ASP A 269 -17.75 12.78 -7.31
N SER A 270 -16.98 13.04 -8.38
CA SER A 270 -16.74 12.16 -9.52
C SER A 270 -15.41 11.42 -9.40
N GLU A 271 -15.09 10.56 -10.37
CA GLU A 271 -13.75 10.00 -10.51
C GLU A 271 -12.71 11.11 -10.70
N PHE A 272 -11.50 10.89 -10.17
CA PHE A 272 -10.40 11.84 -10.23
C PHE A 272 -9.05 11.12 -10.23
N CYS A 273 -7.97 11.83 -10.54
CA CYS A 273 -6.61 11.31 -10.40
C CYS A 273 -5.74 12.25 -9.59
N THR A 274 -4.77 11.68 -8.86
CA THR A 274 -3.75 12.42 -8.13
C THR A 274 -2.37 12.06 -8.67
N GLU A 275 -1.44 13.01 -8.62
CA GLU A 275 -0.05 12.80 -8.99
C GLU A 275 0.81 12.77 -7.71
N GLU A 276 1.78 11.84 -7.66
CA GLU A 276 2.81 11.81 -6.63
C GLU A 276 3.99 12.70 -7.03
N GLY A 277 4.53 13.46 -6.07
CA GLY A 277 5.75 14.25 -6.26
C GLY A 277 7.00 13.39 -6.38
N GLU A 278 8.10 13.95 -6.93
CA GLU A 278 9.37 13.22 -7.02
C GLU A 278 9.99 12.98 -5.63
N GLU A 279 10.19 11.71 -5.30
CA GLU A 279 10.45 11.20 -3.94
C GLU A 279 11.90 11.44 -3.45
N TYR A 280 12.86 11.78 -4.34
CA TYR A 280 14.30 11.77 -4.04
C TYR A 280 15.07 13.02 -4.53
N GLU A 281 14.60 14.22 -4.21
CA GLU A 281 15.26 15.45 -4.68
C GLU A 281 16.62 15.78 -4.03
N ASP A 282 17.05 15.18 -2.92
CA ASP A 282 18.22 15.74 -2.18
C ASP A 282 19.15 14.74 -1.41
N SER A 283 19.61 13.64 -2.03
CA SER A 283 20.73 12.84 -1.47
C SER A 283 21.53 12.03 -2.51
N ASP A 284 22.75 11.60 -2.16
CA ASP A 284 23.60 10.69 -2.97
C ASP A 284 22.96 9.30 -3.22
N GLU A 285 21.88 8.95 -2.51
CA GLU A 285 21.06 7.73 -2.74
C GLU A 285 20.19 7.84 -4.00
N LYS A 286 20.12 9.04 -4.61
CA LYS A 286 19.42 9.33 -5.87
C LYS A 286 19.72 8.31 -6.97
N LYS A 287 20.99 7.88 -7.13
CA LYS A 287 21.36 6.91 -8.19
C LYS A 287 20.75 5.52 -8.00
N VAL A 288 20.44 5.13 -6.76
CA VAL A 288 19.82 3.85 -6.44
C VAL A 288 18.30 3.97 -6.57
N ALA A 289 17.74 5.08 -6.10
CA ALA A 289 16.35 5.44 -6.28
C ALA A 289 15.94 5.58 -7.76
N ASP A 290 16.79 6.15 -8.60
CA ASP A 290 16.55 6.31 -10.05
C ASP A 290 16.35 4.96 -10.77
N LYS A 291 16.81 3.85 -10.16
CA LYS A 291 16.62 2.48 -10.69
C LYS A 291 15.36 1.82 -10.16
N ALA A 292 14.69 2.39 -9.16
CA ALA A 292 13.51 1.84 -8.53
C ALA A 292 12.26 2.24 -9.33
N ILE A 293 11.32 1.31 -9.48
CA ILE A 293 10.02 1.61 -10.09
C ILE A 293 9.11 2.22 -9.02
N SER A 294 8.69 3.47 -9.21
CA SER A 294 7.75 4.21 -8.34
C SER A 294 6.39 4.48 -9.01
N CYS A 295 5.38 4.89 -8.24
CA CYS A 295 4.12 5.39 -8.78
C CYS A 295 4.33 6.77 -9.39
N LYS A 296 3.45 7.14 -10.30
CA LYS A 296 3.32 8.53 -10.73
C LYS A 296 1.90 9.03 -10.56
N LYS A 297 0.89 8.19 -10.84
CA LYS A 297 -0.51 8.59 -10.79
C LYS A 297 -1.40 7.54 -10.16
N HIS A 298 -2.37 8.01 -9.38
CA HIS A 298 -3.44 7.20 -8.81
C HIS A 298 -4.76 7.63 -9.39
N TYR A 299 -5.60 6.66 -9.76
CA TYR A 299 -6.91 6.91 -10.34
C TYR A 299 -8.00 6.42 -9.37
N TRP A 300 -8.79 7.35 -8.88
CA TRP A 300 -9.74 7.17 -7.80
C TRP A 300 -11.17 7.17 -8.29
N LYS A 301 -12.00 6.30 -7.70
CA LYS A 301 -13.45 6.27 -7.93
C LYS A 301 -14.21 5.93 -6.66
N TRP A 302 -15.47 6.36 -6.62
CA TRP A 302 -16.41 6.01 -5.56
C TRP A 302 -17.16 4.73 -5.94
N VAL A 303 -17.24 3.78 -5.02
CA VAL A 303 -18.00 2.53 -5.19
C VAL A 303 -18.92 2.28 -4.00
N ASP A 304 -19.94 1.46 -4.18
CA ASP A 304 -20.82 1.05 -3.09
C ASP A 304 -20.04 0.23 -2.05
N SER A 305 -20.39 0.39 -0.76
CA SER A 305 -19.70 -0.28 0.34
C SER A 305 -19.66 -1.79 0.21
N ASP A 306 -20.68 -2.38 -0.41
CA ASP A 306 -20.83 -3.82 -0.57
C ASP A 306 -19.93 -4.39 -1.68
N SER A 307 -19.26 -3.52 -2.44
CA SER A 307 -18.35 -3.88 -3.54
C SER A 307 -16.87 -3.89 -3.13
N VAL A 308 -16.56 -3.65 -1.86
CA VAL A 308 -15.19 -3.47 -1.32
C VAL A 308 -14.81 -4.54 -0.32
#